data_AF-A0A1J3DVZ5-F1
#
_entry.id   AF-A0A1J3DVZ5-F1
#
_cell.length_a   1.000
_cell.length_b   1.000
_cell.length_c   1.000
_cell.angle_alpha   90.00
_cell.angle_beta   90.00
_cell.angle_gamma   90.00
#
_symmetry.space_group_name_H-M   'P 1'
#
loop_
_entity.id
_entity.type
_entity.pdbx_description
1 polymer ?
#
loop_
_entity_poly.entity_id
_entity_poly.type
_entity_poly.pdbx_seq_one_letter_code
_entity_poly.pdbx_strand_id
1 'polypeptide(L)'
;DGDEEEGSVPVHLVDYSVPAITADELGRILDPRVGTPGLGEGDAVELVAYTAMHCVNAEGRNRPTMTDIVGNLERALDLFGDSHGSISSGGICSIVSD
;
A
#
# COMPACT_ATOMS: atom_id res chain seq x y z
N ASP A 1 -2.50 -42.37 25.73
CA ASP A 1 -2.49 -41.70 24.42
C ASP A 1 -2.11 -40.25 24.64
N GLY A 2 -0.91 -39.87 24.18
CA GLY A 2 -0.46 -38.49 24.22
C GLY A 2 -0.90 -37.82 22.94
N ASP A 3 -1.77 -36.81 23.05
CA ASP A 3 -2.03 -35.86 21.99
C ASP A 3 -0.77 -35.01 21.83
N GLU A 4 0.01 -35.31 20.80
CA GLU A 4 1.05 -34.42 20.30
C GLU A 4 0.34 -33.19 19.74
N GLU A 5 0.28 -32.12 20.54
CA GLU A 5 -0.04 -30.79 20.04
C GLU A 5 1.05 -30.45 19.01
N GLU A 6 0.77 -30.72 17.74
CA GLU A 6 1.60 -30.31 16.62
C GLU A 6 1.57 -28.79 16.59
N GLY A 7 2.41 -28.20 17.43
CA GLY A 7 2.53 -26.77 17.62
C GLY A 7 2.86 -26.14 16.29
N SER A 8 1.87 -25.47 15.69
CA SER A 8 2.04 -24.82 14.40
C SER A 8 3.24 -23.89 14.49
N VAL A 9 4.28 -24.16 13.70
CA VAL A 9 5.45 -23.30 13.66
C VAL A 9 4.99 -21.91 13.22
N PRO A 10 5.27 -20.84 13.99
CA PRO A 10 4.82 -19.51 13.62
C PRO A 10 5.41 -19.13 12.26
N VAL A 11 4.54 -18.75 11.32
CA VAL A 11 4.94 -18.34 9.98
C VAL A 11 5.37 -16.88 10.01
N HIS A 12 6.52 -16.58 9.41
CA HIS A 12 6.98 -15.20 9.28
C HIS A 12 6.09 -14.44 8.31
N LEU A 13 5.68 -13.22 8.68
CA LEU A 13 4.71 -12.44 7.90
C LEU A 13 5.16 -12.22 6.45
N VAL A 14 6.45 -12.01 6.23
CA VAL A 14 7.03 -11.81 4.89
C VAL A 14 6.91 -13.08 4.04
N ASP A 15 7.11 -14.26 4.63
CA ASP A 15 7.03 -15.54 3.92
C ASP A 15 5.58 -15.87 3.53
N TYR A 16 4.62 -15.37 4.30
CA TYR A 16 3.19 -15.49 3.99
C TYR A 16 2.74 -14.47 2.92
N SER A 17 3.18 -13.22 3.01
CA SER A 17 2.63 -12.12 2.21
C SER A 17 3.28 -11.96 0.83
N VAL A 18 4.59 -12.11 0.72
CA VAL A 18 5.32 -11.90 -0.55
C VAL A 18 4.83 -12.82 -1.69
N PRO A 19 4.58 -14.13 -1.46
CA PRO A 19 4.03 -14.99 -2.51
C PRO A 19 2.65 -14.53 -2.99
N ALA A 20 1.79 -14.04 -2.09
CA ALA A 20 0.47 -13.54 -2.46
C ALA A 20 0.55 -12.25 -3.28
N ILE A 21 1.43 -11.31 -2.91
CA ILE A 21 1.66 -10.07 -3.67
C ILE A 21 2.20 -10.39 -5.08
N THR A 22 3.17 -11.30 -5.18
CA THR A 22 3.79 -11.69 -6.47
C THR A 22 2.80 -12.40 -7.40
N ALA A 23 1.83 -13.12 -6.83
CA ALA A 23 0.78 -13.81 -7.57
C ALA A 23 -0.43 -12.91 -7.90
N ASP A 24 -0.37 -11.62 -7.56
CA ASP A 24 -1.50 -10.68 -7.69
C ASP A 24 -2.76 -11.10 -6.89
N GLU A 25 -2.54 -11.83 -5.78
CA GLU A 25 -3.59 -12.35 -4.90
C GLU A 25 -3.73 -11.51 -3.62
N LEU A 26 -3.70 -10.18 -3.77
CA LEU A 26 -3.73 -9.21 -2.66
C LEU A 26 -4.90 -9.44 -1.69
N GLY A 27 -6.07 -9.84 -2.20
CA GLY A 27 -7.24 -10.13 -1.38
C GLY A 27 -7.02 -11.18 -0.27
N ARG A 28 -6.01 -12.04 -0.38
CA ARG A 28 -5.65 -13.03 0.65
C ARG A 28 -4.97 -12.43 1.88
N ILE A 29 -4.43 -11.22 1.76
CA ILE A 29 -3.58 -10.59 2.78
C ILE A 29 -4.12 -9.23 3.27
N LEU A 30 -5.23 -8.75 2.70
CA LEU A 30 -5.91 -7.55 3.20
C LEU A 30 -6.52 -7.80 4.57
N ASP A 31 -6.47 -6.79 5.46
CA ASP A 31 -7.13 -6.88 6.76
C ASP A 31 -8.66 -6.91 6.56
N PRO A 32 -9.34 -8.03 6.92
CA PRO A 32 -10.77 -8.19 6.65
C PRO A 32 -11.64 -7.19 7.43
N ARG A 33 -11.10 -6.55 8.47
CA ARG A 33 -11.84 -5.55 9.26
C ARG A 33 -11.99 -4.21 8.54
N VAL A 34 -11.18 -3.95 7.53
CA VAL A 34 -11.20 -2.70 6.74
C VAL A 34 -12.21 -2.79 5.58
N GLY A 35 -12.56 -4.00 5.15
CA GLY A 35 -13.42 -4.25 3.99
C GLY A 35 -12.61 -4.35 2.69
N THR A 36 -13.30 -4.59 1.57
CA THR A 36 -12.68 -4.65 0.25
C THR A 36 -12.41 -3.25 -0.30
N PRO A 37 -11.27 -3.00 -0.96
CA PRO A 37 -10.99 -1.71 -1.60
C PRO A 37 -12.10 -1.31 -2.58
N GLY A 38 -12.48 -0.03 -2.57
CA GLY A 38 -13.43 0.56 -3.50
C GLY A 38 -12.87 0.74 -4.92
N LEU A 39 -13.68 1.29 -5.82
CA LEU A 39 -13.26 1.65 -7.18
C LEU A 39 -12.14 2.70 -7.13
N GLY A 40 -10.99 2.38 -7.74
CA GLY A 40 -9.80 3.24 -7.76
C GLY A 40 -8.85 3.06 -6.58
N GLU A 41 -9.32 2.50 -5.46
CA GLU A 41 -8.48 2.23 -4.28
C GLU A 41 -7.58 1.00 -4.48
N GLY A 42 -7.98 0.07 -5.34
CA GLY A 42 -7.23 -1.16 -5.65
C GLY A 42 -5.81 -0.89 -6.10
N ASP A 43 -5.63 -0.01 -7.10
CA ASP A 43 -4.32 0.33 -7.67
C ASP A 43 -3.39 0.97 -6.62
N ALA A 44 -3.97 1.76 -5.71
CA ALA A 44 -3.23 2.38 -4.62
C ALA A 44 -2.77 1.35 -3.58
N VAL A 45 -3.66 0.43 -3.20
CA VAL A 45 -3.35 -0.69 -2.29
C VAL A 45 -2.30 -1.61 -2.91
N GLU A 46 -2.40 -1.90 -4.20
CA GLU A 46 -1.42 -2.67 -4.96
C GLU A 46 -0.04 -1.99 -4.93
N LEU A 47 0.02 -0.69 -5.23
CA LEU A 47 1.27 0.07 -5.21
C LEU A 47 1.93 0.08 -3.82
N VAL A 48 1.14 0.21 -2.75
CA VAL A 48 1.63 0.12 -1.37
C VAL A 48 2.16 -1.28 -1.08
N ALA A 49 1.46 -2.33 -1.51
CA ALA A 49 1.88 -3.71 -1.29
C ALA A 49 3.20 -4.04 -2.00
N TYR A 50 3.36 -3.65 -3.26
CA TYR A 50 4.63 -3.81 -3.97
C TYR A 50 5.75 -3.02 -3.31
N THR A 51 5.48 -1.79 -2.86
CA THR A 51 6.46 -0.99 -2.13
C THR A 51 6.90 -1.71 -0.84
N ALA A 52 5.97 -2.24 -0.05
CA ALA A 52 6.27 -3.02 1.15
C ALA A 52 7.08 -4.29 0.85
N MET A 53 6.72 -5.03 -0.21
CA MET A 53 7.44 -6.22 -0.67
C MET A 53 8.91 -5.91 -1.01
N HIS A 54 9.17 -4.80 -1.71
CA HIS A 54 10.54 -4.38 -2.04
C HIS A 54 11.32 -3.89 -0.82
N CYS A 55 10.67 -3.21 0.14
CA CYS A 55 11.30 -2.77 1.39
C CYS A 55 11.87 -3.92 2.23
N VAL A 56 11.20 -5.08 2.22
CA VAL A 56 11.60 -6.26 3.01
C VAL A 56 12.50 -7.23 2.25
N ASN A 57 13.04 -6.83 1.09
CA ASN A 57 13.92 -7.70 0.31
C ASN A 57 15.14 -8.15 1.14
N ALA A 58 15.45 -9.45 1.10
CA ALA A 58 16.59 -10.01 1.84
C ALA A 58 17.91 -9.39 1.37
N GLU A 59 18.03 -9.09 0.08
CA GLU A 59 19.19 -8.41 -0.49
C GLU A 59 19.03 -6.90 -0.36
N GLY A 60 19.87 -6.28 0.49
CA GLY A 60 19.80 -4.83 0.75
C GLY A 60 19.91 -3.95 -0.50
N ARG A 61 20.60 -4.42 -1.55
CA ARG A 61 20.73 -3.69 -2.82
C ARG A 61 19.44 -3.59 -3.63
N ASN A 62 18.48 -4.49 -3.36
CA ASN A 62 17.19 -4.52 -4.04
C ASN A 62 16.12 -3.76 -3.25
N ARG A 63 16.47 -3.21 -2.08
CA ARG A 63 15.58 -2.36 -1.31
C ARG A 63 15.56 -0.95 -1.93
N PRO A 64 14.38 -0.32 -2.04
CA PRO A 64 14.28 1.06 -2.51
C PRO A 64 14.96 2.02 -1.54
N THR A 65 15.36 3.20 -2.04
CA THR A 65 15.80 4.28 -1.16
C THR A 65 14.61 4.88 -0.41
N MET A 66 14.84 5.57 0.71
CA MET A 66 13.74 6.27 1.40
C MET A 66 13.05 7.30 0.51
N THR A 67 13.77 7.93 -0.43
CA THR A 67 13.19 8.84 -1.42
C THR A 67 12.22 8.10 -2.35
N ASP A 68 12.60 6.93 -2.84
CA ASP A 68 11.72 6.12 -3.70
C ASP A 68 10.49 5.62 -2.93
N ILE A 69 10.67 5.23 -1.67
CA ILE A 69 9.58 4.81 -0.79
C ILE A 69 8.57 5.96 -0.65
N VAL A 70 9.02 7.16 -0.29
CA VAL A 70 8.12 8.33 -0.14
C VAL A 70 7.44 8.64 -1.47
N GLY A 71 8.18 8.66 -2.58
CA GLY A 71 7.59 8.92 -3.91
C GLY A 71 6.55 7.90 -4.33
N ASN A 72 6.70 6.62 -3.97
CA ASN A 72 5.68 5.60 -4.22
C ASN A 72 4.42 5.80 -3.36
N LEU A 73 4.61 6.17 -2.09
CA LEU A 73 3.49 6.41 -1.17
C LEU A 73 2.70 7.68 -1.52
N GLU A 74 3.38 8.74 -1.96
CA GLU A 74 2.72 9.95 -2.49
C GLU A 74 1.88 9.62 -3.73
N ARG A 75 2.44 8.86 -4.69
CA ARG A 75 1.69 8.38 -5.86
C ARG A 75 0.50 7.50 -5.49
N ALA A 76 0.64 6.64 -4.48
CA ALA A 76 -0.47 5.83 -3.99
C ALA A 76 -1.57 6.72 -3.40
N LEU A 77 -1.21 7.79 -2.69
CA LEU A 77 -2.17 8.74 -2.13
C LEU A 77 -2.91 9.51 -3.23
N ASP A 78 -2.22 9.93 -4.29
CA ASP A 78 -2.82 10.64 -5.42
C ASP A 78 -3.87 9.79 -6.16
N LEU A 79 -3.70 8.46 -6.21
CA LEU A 79 -4.69 7.54 -6.78
C LEU A 79 -6.04 7.55 -6.02
N PHE A 80 -6.03 7.84 -4.71
CA PHE A 80 -7.25 8.08 -3.94
C PHE A 80 -7.84 9.49 -4.18
N GLY A 81 -7.03 10.41 -4.68
CA GLY A 81 -7.25 11.85 -4.70
C GLY A 81 -8.03 12.42 -5.89
N ASP A 82 -8.49 11.60 -6.84
CA ASP A 82 -9.24 12.08 -8.01
C ASP A 82 -10.61 12.71 -7.67
N SER A 83 -11.05 12.62 -6.43
CA SER A 83 -11.99 13.60 -5.90
C SER A 83 -11.21 14.85 -5.52
N HIS A 84 -10.89 15.68 -6.51
CA HIS A 84 -10.57 17.09 -6.33
C HIS A 84 -11.39 17.61 -5.14
N GLY A 85 -10.73 17.80 -4.00
CA GLY A 85 -11.17 18.72 -3.00
C GLY A 85 -11.17 20.07 -3.71
N SER A 86 -12.27 20.36 -4.41
CA SER A 86 -12.55 21.68 -4.91
C SER A 86 -12.55 22.56 -3.68
N ILE A 87 -11.39 23.15 -3.37
CA ILE A 87 -11.35 24.44 -2.71
C ILE A 87 -12.22 25.31 -3.59
N SER A 88 -13.48 25.42 -3.20
CA SER A 88 -14.50 26.24 -3.83
C SER A 88 -13.83 27.55 -4.19
N SER A 89 -13.84 27.88 -5.48
CA SER A 89 -13.45 29.17 -6.03
C SER A 89 -14.39 30.26 -5.50
N GLY A 90 -14.30 30.51 -4.20
CA GLY A 90 -15.07 31.45 -3.42
C GLY A 90 -14.16 32.58 -2.96
N GLY A 91 -13.78 33.43 -3.91
CA GLY A 91 -13.33 34.80 -3.69
C GLY A 91 -11.97 34.98 -3.00
N ILE A 92 -10.96 35.33 -3.79
CA ILE A 92 -10.28 36.63 -3.62
C ILE A 92 -9.77 37.11 -4.97
N CYS A 93 -10.06 38.37 -5.22
CA CYS A 93 -9.98 39.06 -6.50
C CYS A 93 -8.53 39.22 -6.96
N SER A 94 -8.31 39.05 -8.26
CA SER A 94 -7.13 39.55 -8.95
C SER A 94 -6.99 41.04 -8.67
N ILE A 95 -5.95 41.45 -7.93
CA ILE A 95 -5.53 42.84 -7.95
C ILE A 95 -4.52 43.00 -9.09
N VAL A 96 -4.92 43.86 -10.01
CA VAL A 96 -4.28 44.19 -11.28
C VAL A 96 -2.90 44.82 -11.04
N SER A 97 -2.00 44.58 -12.01
CA SER A 97 -0.70 45.21 -12.16
C SER A 97 -0.77 46.75 -12.20
N ASP A 98 0.10 47.40 -11.42
CA ASP A 98 0.89 48.56 -11.84
C ASP A 98 2.34 48.33 -11.36
#